data_AF-A0A9R1D7G4-F1
#
_entry.id   AF-A0A9R1D7G4-F1
#
_cell.length_a   1.000
_cell.length_b   1.000
_cell.length_c   1.000
_cell.angle_alpha   90.00
_cell.angle_beta   90.00
_cell.angle_gamma   90.00
#
_symmetry.space_group_name_H-M   'P 1'
#
loop_
_entity.id
_entity.type
_entity.pdbx_description
1 polymer ?
#
loop_
_entity_poly.entity_id
_entity_poly.type
_entity_poly.pdbx_seq_one_letter_code
_entity_poly.pdbx_strand_id
1 'polypeptide(L)'
;MYDKPLTVPTDLEILELLSTGDRQTPANVAAHLDHDSRYMSERLRNLEERGYIRDAPPADRSGMYELTKLGVIAAFHIHTYVRDYHNTFHARTEVILENQPEDTFYPDLFAIDDADRTALHELNNVEGLTVPSELHIEIVHDAGYAPQTANEALYSLFYHGLAERVDNMDVYRITERGEKAIDLLFEDVTDPVELTDQLRETYTDDEMERVNLLVDEIG
;
A
#
# COMPACT_ATOMS: atom_id res chain seq x y z
N MET A 1 15.75 -5.37 -5.26
CA MET A 1 15.35 -6.42 -4.30
C MET A 1 15.69 -5.91 -2.92
N TYR A 2 14.68 -5.50 -2.15
CA TYR A 2 14.88 -4.97 -0.80
C TYR A 2 15.09 -6.15 0.15
N ASP A 3 16.26 -6.22 0.78
CA ASP A 3 16.77 -7.51 1.30
C ASP A 3 16.12 -7.96 2.62
N LYS A 4 15.28 -7.13 3.26
CA LYS A 4 14.61 -7.45 4.53
C LYS A 4 13.17 -6.92 4.60
N PRO A 5 12.19 -7.78 4.96
CA PRO A 5 10.84 -7.34 5.30
C PRO A 5 10.80 -6.30 6.43
N LEU A 6 9.70 -5.54 6.49
CA LEU A 6 9.37 -4.73 7.66
C LEU A 6 9.29 -5.64 8.89
N THR A 7 9.70 -5.11 10.03
CA THR A 7 9.55 -5.83 11.30
C THR A 7 8.24 -5.47 11.94
N VAL A 8 7.35 -6.45 11.98
CA VAL A 8 6.01 -6.34 12.55
C VAL A 8 6.06 -6.68 14.05
N PRO A 9 5.38 -5.91 14.92
CA PRO A 9 4.51 -4.77 14.60
C PRO A 9 5.27 -3.44 14.46
N THR A 10 6.49 -3.35 14.98
CA THR A 10 7.18 -2.08 15.25
C THR A 10 7.29 -1.12 14.06
N ASP A 11 7.69 -1.58 12.88
CA ASP A 11 7.78 -0.69 11.71
C ASP A 11 6.42 -0.16 11.28
N LEU A 12 5.37 -0.96 11.45
CA LEU A 12 4.03 -0.54 11.09
C LEU A 12 3.53 0.53 12.07
N GLU A 13 3.74 0.30 13.36
CA GLU A 13 3.42 1.26 14.42
C GLU A 13 4.19 2.59 14.26
N ILE A 14 5.43 2.56 13.75
CA ILE A 14 6.18 3.78 13.45
C ILE A 14 5.55 4.56 12.30
N LEU A 15 5.18 3.90 11.20
CA LEU A 15 4.55 4.57 10.06
C LEU A 15 3.17 5.13 10.44
N GLU A 16 2.40 4.40 11.25
CA GLU A 16 1.12 4.87 11.78
C GLU A 16 1.31 6.06 12.72
N LEU A 17 2.29 6.02 13.64
CA LEU A 17 2.61 7.17 14.49
C LEU A 17 3.02 8.41 13.68
N LEU A 18 3.78 8.24 12.59
CA LEU A 18 4.19 9.36 11.75
C LEU A 18 3.06 9.88 10.84
N SER A 19 2.00 9.11 10.63
CA SER A 19 0.83 9.54 9.84
C SER A 19 -0.05 10.58 10.55
N THR A 20 0.23 10.89 11.82
CA THR A 20 -0.52 11.90 12.59
C THR A 20 0.00 13.33 12.40
N GLY A 21 1.02 13.55 11.57
CA GLY A 21 1.58 14.88 11.30
C GLY A 21 2.69 15.37 12.20
N ASP A 22 2.99 14.62 13.25
CA ASP A 22 4.05 14.98 14.16
C ASP A 22 5.39 14.40 13.70
N ARG A 23 6.37 15.28 13.52
CA ARG A 23 7.77 14.89 13.35
C ARG A 23 8.28 14.20 14.61
N GLN A 24 8.96 13.07 14.47
CA GLN A 24 9.41 12.30 15.64
C GLN A 24 10.92 12.13 15.72
N THR A 25 11.48 12.28 16.92
CA THR A 25 12.83 11.78 17.22
C THR A 25 12.79 10.29 17.57
N PRO A 26 13.93 9.57 17.48
CA PRO A 26 14.01 8.21 18.02
C PRO A 26 13.61 8.09 19.49
N ALA A 27 13.83 9.13 20.30
CA ALA A 27 13.43 9.16 21.70
C ALA A 27 11.90 9.31 21.88
N ASN A 28 11.25 10.10 21.02
CA ASN A 28 9.80 10.24 21.06
C ASN A 28 9.12 8.94 20.61
N VAL A 29 9.57 8.36 19.48
CA VAL A 29 9.05 7.06 19.02
C VAL A 29 9.21 5.99 20.10
N ALA A 30 10.38 5.95 20.75
CA ALA A 30 10.64 5.04 21.87
C ALA A 30 9.66 5.23 23.03
N ALA A 31 9.33 6.47 23.37
CA ALA A 31 8.36 6.78 24.42
C ALA A 31 6.92 6.40 24.02
N HIS A 32 6.53 6.60 22.76
CA HIS A 32 5.20 6.24 22.25
C HIS A 32 4.99 4.73 22.17
N LEU A 33 6.02 3.97 21.77
CA LEU A 33 5.94 2.53 21.53
C LEU A 33 6.50 1.68 22.67
N ASP A 34 6.81 2.28 23.83
CA ASP A 34 7.41 1.61 25.00
C ASP A 34 8.64 0.74 24.64
N HIS A 35 9.55 1.32 23.87
CA HIS A 35 10.75 0.66 23.35
C HIS A 35 12.03 1.44 23.66
N ASP A 36 13.19 0.81 23.51
CA ASP A 36 14.47 1.50 23.70
C ASP A 36 14.85 2.38 22.49
N SER A 37 15.40 3.56 22.76
CA SER A 37 15.74 4.57 21.76
C SER A 37 16.83 4.13 20.78
N ARG A 38 17.74 3.23 21.19
CA ARG A 38 18.73 2.64 20.28
C ARG A 38 18.04 1.70 19.29
N TYR A 39 17.08 0.91 19.74
CA TYR A 39 16.29 0.05 18.87
C TYR A 39 15.46 0.90 17.88
N MET A 40 14.77 1.94 18.35
CA MET A 40 14.02 2.85 17.48
C MET A 40 14.90 3.59 16.47
N SER A 41 16.11 4.01 16.88
CA SER A 41 17.09 4.60 15.95
C SER A 41 17.45 3.66 14.80
N GLU A 42 17.59 2.36 15.08
CA GLU A 42 17.83 1.36 14.04
C GLU A 42 16.60 1.17 13.13
N ARG A 43 15.38 1.15 13.70
CA ARG A 43 14.15 1.05 12.91
C ARG A 43 13.97 2.22 11.96
N LEU A 44 14.13 3.44 12.47
CA LEU A 44 13.99 4.67 11.69
C LEU A 44 15.00 4.70 10.55
N ARG A 45 16.27 4.36 10.80
CA ARG A 45 17.26 4.25 9.72
C ARG A 45 16.86 3.22 8.67
N ASN A 46 16.33 2.06 9.07
CA ASN A 46 15.86 1.05 8.13
C ASN A 46 14.69 1.57 7.26
N LEU A 47 13.74 2.31 7.85
CA LEU A 47 12.63 2.92 7.12
C LEU A 47 13.09 4.05 6.19
N GLU A 48 14.11 4.82 6.61
CA GLU A 48 14.75 5.87 5.81
C GLU A 48 15.50 5.29 4.60
N GLU A 49 16.26 4.21 4.81
CA GLU A 49 16.94 3.48 3.72
C GLU A 49 15.96 2.92 2.67
N ARG A 50 14.70 2.66 3.06
CA ARG A 50 13.60 2.25 2.16
C ARG A 50 12.89 3.43 1.51
N GLY A 51 13.20 4.66 1.91
CA GLY A 51 12.57 5.88 1.40
C GLY A 51 11.18 6.17 1.97
N TYR A 52 10.70 5.44 2.98
CA TYR A 52 9.40 5.71 3.60
C TYR A 52 9.43 6.94 4.52
N ILE A 53 10.56 7.20 5.15
CA ILE A 53 10.73 8.38 6.00
C ILE A 53 11.99 9.15 5.57
N ARG A 54 12.09 10.39 6.01
CA ARG A 54 13.30 11.20 5.84
C ARG A 54 13.58 12.01 7.10
N ASP A 55 14.85 12.35 7.31
CA ASP A 55 15.21 13.41 8.25
C ASP A 55 14.70 14.77 7.72
N ALA A 56 13.91 15.46 8.54
CA ALA A 56 13.15 16.63 8.14
C ALA A 56 14.04 17.89 8.01
N PRO A 57 13.86 18.70 6.94
CA PRO A 57 14.56 19.98 6.78
C PRO A 57 14.15 21.03 7.83
N PRO A 58 14.90 22.15 8.01
CA PRO A 58 16.00 22.66 7.17
C PRO A 58 17.42 22.32 7.67
N ALA A 59 17.56 21.71 8.84
CA ALA A 59 18.87 21.31 9.34
C ALA A 59 19.28 19.98 8.70
N ASP A 60 20.50 19.91 8.17
CA ASP A 60 21.07 18.62 7.79
C ASP A 60 21.16 17.74 9.05
N ARG A 61 20.44 16.61 9.05
CA ARG A 61 20.39 15.64 10.17
C ARG A 61 19.78 16.21 11.45
N SER A 62 18.56 16.74 11.36
CA SER A 62 17.79 17.24 12.50
C SER A 62 17.52 16.15 13.55
N GLY A 63 17.54 14.87 13.14
CA GLY A 63 17.13 13.74 13.96
C GLY A 63 15.62 13.67 14.17
N MET A 64 14.85 14.51 13.46
CA MET A 64 13.39 14.51 13.41
C MET A 64 12.97 13.86 12.10
N TYR A 65 12.17 12.79 12.19
CA TYR A 65 11.70 12.04 11.04
C TYR A 65 10.26 12.42 10.68
N GLU A 66 9.98 12.50 9.39
CA GLU A 66 8.64 12.65 8.81
C GLU A 66 8.45 11.65 7.66
N LEU A 67 7.19 11.38 7.29
CA LEU A 67 6.89 10.55 6.12
C LEU A 67 7.36 11.25 4.84
N THR A 68 7.85 10.48 3.88
CA THR A 68 7.95 10.92 2.49
C THR A 68 6.62 10.69 1.77
N LYS A 69 6.49 11.13 0.50
CA LYS A 69 5.34 10.74 -0.34
C LYS A 69 5.16 9.21 -0.42
N LEU A 70 6.27 8.46 -0.57
CA LEU A 70 6.24 7.00 -0.55
C LEU A 70 5.77 6.46 0.81
N GLY A 71 6.24 7.07 1.90
CA GLY A 71 5.82 6.74 3.26
C GLY A 71 4.34 6.97 3.51
N VAL A 72 3.77 8.06 2.99
CA VAL A 72 2.35 8.35 3.12
C VAL A 72 1.49 7.31 2.40
N ILE A 73 1.87 6.92 1.18
CA ILE A 73 1.20 5.81 0.47
C ILE A 73 1.32 4.51 1.29
N ALA A 74 2.52 4.20 1.80
CA ALA A 74 2.72 3.00 2.62
C ALA A 74 1.90 3.02 3.91
N ALA A 75 1.77 4.19 4.56
CA ALA A 75 0.96 4.38 5.77
C ALA A 75 -0.53 4.20 5.48
N PHE A 76 -1.02 4.68 4.32
CA PHE A 76 -2.41 4.45 3.90
C PHE A 76 -2.71 2.93 3.82
N HIS A 77 -1.90 2.20 3.05
CA HIS A 77 -2.09 0.76 2.79
C HIS A 77 -1.58 -0.16 3.91
N ILE A 78 -1.10 0.37 5.03
CA ILE A 78 -0.33 -0.39 6.03
C ILE A 78 -1.07 -1.60 6.62
N HIS A 79 -2.40 -1.54 6.67
CA HIS A 79 -3.28 -2.60 7.16
C HIS A 79 -3.33 -3.83 6.22
N THR A 80 -2.87 -3.67 4.98
CA THR A 80 -2.74 -4.75 3.99
C THR A 80 -1.37 -5.43 4.05
N TYR A 81 -0.43 -4.95 4.88
CA TYR A 81 0.93 -5.48 4.90
C TYR A 81 0.97 -6.95 5.34
N VAL A 82 1.45 -7.82 4.44
CA VAL A 82 1.78 -9.21 4.74
C VAL A 82 3.27 -9.45 4.53
N ARG A 83 3.95 -9.99 5.54
CA ARG A 83 5.41 -10.15 5.56
C ARG A 83 5.97 -10.88 4.34
N ASP A 84 5.30 -11.95 3.92
CA ASP A 84 5.72 -12.77 2.77
C ASP A 84 5.56 -12.04 1.43
N TYR A 85 4.68 -11.03 1.39
CA TYR A 85 4.44 -10.16 0.24
C TYR A 85 5.14 -8.80 0.38
N HIS A 86 6.18 -8.69 1.22
CA HIS A 86 6.87 -7.41 1.46
C HIS A 86 7.34 -6.73 0.16
N ASN A 87 7.92 -7.49 -0.77
CA ASN A 87 8.41 -6.93 -2.03
C ASN A 87 7.25 -6.43 -2.89
N THR A 88 6.13 -7.17 -2.94
CA THR A 88 4.92 -6.78 -3.66
C THR A 88 4.29 -5.54 -3.05
N PHE A 89 4.19 -5.47 -1.71
CA PHE A 89 3.73 -4.27 -1.00
C PHE A 89 4.56 -3.05 -1.40
N HIS A 90 5.89 -3.15 -1.30
CA HIS A 90 6.78 -2.04 -1.63
C HIS A 90 6.67 -1.64 -3.10
N ALA A 91 6.67 -2.61 -4.02
CA ALA A 91 6.54 -2.36 -5.45
C ALA A 91 5.20 -1.68 -5.79
N ARG A 92 4.09 -2.07 -5.16
CA ARG A 92 2.78 -1.41 -5.35
C ARG A 92 2.77 0.01 -4.80
N THR A 93 3.43 0.26 -3.67
CA THR A 93 3.63 1.63 -3.16
C THR A 93 4.43 2.49 -4.15
N GLU A 94 5.51 1.94 -4.75
CA GLU A 94 6.29 2.64 -5.77
C GLU A 94 5.45 2.92 -7.04
N VAL A 95 4.68 1.95 -7.52
CA VAL A 95 3.79 2.12 -8.68
C VAL A 95 2.76 3.23 -8.43
N ILE A 96 2.16 3.30 -7.24
CA ILE A 96 1.27 4.41 -6.87
C ILE A 96 2.00 5.74 -6.92
N LEU A 97 3.23 5.81 -6.39
CA LEU A 97 4.02 7.04 -6.39
C LEU A 97 4.38 7.51 -7.80
N GLU A 98 4.73 6.57 -8.68
CA GLU A 98 5.09 6.86 -10.07
C GLU A 98 3.90 7.32 -10.92
N ASN A 99 2.67 6.92 -10.56
CA ASN A 99 1.44 7.29 -11.26
C ASN A 99 0.69 8.48 -10.63
N GLN A 100 1.30 9.17 -9.66
CA GLN A 100 0.70 10.38 -9.07
C GLN A 100 0.49 11.47 -10.14
N PRO A 101 -0.66 12.16 -10.16
CA PRO A 101 -0.82 13.34 -10.99
C PRO A 101 0.01 14.51 -10.43
N GLU A 102 0.30 15.51 -11.28
CA GLU A 102 1.22 16.60 -10.91
C GLU A 102 0.68 17.50 -9.78
N ASP A 103 -0.63 17.79 -9.80
CA ASP A 103 -1.24 18.85 -8.98
C ASP A 103 -1.99 18.35 -7.74
N THR A 104 -2.16 17.04 -7.56
CA THR A 104 -2.94 16.48 -6.46
C THR A 104 -2.33 15.16 -6.02
N PHE A 105 -2.27 14.93 -4.72
CA PHE A 105 -1.70 13.71 -4.17
C PHE A 105 -2.80 12.73 -3.78
N TYR A 106 -2.69 11.49 -4.25
CA TYR A 106 -3.61 10.38 -4.03
C TYR A 106 -2.87 9.25 -3.32
N PRO A 107 -2.86 9.23 -1.97
CA PRO A 107 -2.20 8.14 -1.24
C PRO A 107 -2.85 6.77 -1.48
N ASP A 108 -4.08 6.78 -1.98
CA ASP A 108 -4.98 5.65 -2.22
C ASP A 108 -5.20 5.37 -3.71
N LEU A 109 -4.35 5.89 -4.59
CA LEU A 109 -4.51 5.75 -6.05
C LEU A 109 -4.62 4.28 -6.49
N PHE A 110 -5.61 3.98 -7.34
CA PHE A 110 -5.75 2.69 -8.00
C PHE A 110 -4.93 2.65 -9.28
N ALA A 111 -3.71 2.11 -9.18
CA ALA A 111 -2.84 1.86 -10.32
C ALA A 111 -2.76 0.35 -10.62
N ILE A 112 -3.77 -0.16 -11.33
CA ILE A 112 -3.91 -1.58 -11.67
C ILE A 112 -3.31 -1.88 -13.05
N ASP A 113 -2.50 -2.95 -13.11
CA ASP A 113 -1.92 -3.45 -14.36
C ASP A 113 -2.76 -4.57 -15.00
N ASP A 114 -2.30 -5.12 -16.11
CA ASP A 114 -3.02 -6.19 -16.83
C ASP A 114 -3.14 -7.50 -16.03
N ALA A 115 -2.18 -7.79 -15.16
CA ALA A 115 -2.22 -8.96 -14.30
C ALA A 115 -3.24 -8.77 -13.18
N ASP A 116 -3.34 -7.57 -12.60
CA ASP A 116 -4.39 -7.21 -11.65
C ASP A 116 -5.77 -7.32 -12.31
N ARG A 117 -5.95 -6.78 -13.52
CA ARG A 117 -7.22 -6.87 -14.27
C ARG A 117 -7.62 -8.32 -14.54
N THR A 118 -6.66 -9.14 -14.96
CA THR A 118 -6.88 -10.57 -15.21
C THR A 118 -7.28 -11.27 -13.91
N ALA A 119 -6.54 -11.06 -12.82
CA ALA A 119 -6.86 -11.64 -11.53
C ALA A 119 -8.24 -11.21 -11.01
N LEU A 120 -8.60 -9.93 -11.21
CA LEU A 120 -9.88 -9.38 -10.78
C LEU A 120 -11.04 -10.02 -11.54
N HIS A 121 -10.91 -10.13 -12.87
CA HIS A 121 -11.90 -10.81 -13.72
C HIS A 121 -12.06 -12.28 -13.33
N GLU A 122 -10.95 -13.01 -13.14
CA GLU A 122 -11.00 -14.41 -12.72
C GLU A 122 -11.64 -14.57 -11.34
N LEU A 123 -11.29 -13.71 -10.38
CA LEU A 123 -11.84 -13.75 -9.03
C LEU A 123 -13.36 -13.51 -9.00
N ASN A 124 -13.87 -12.62 -9.84
CA ASN A 124 -15.31 -12.35 -9.98
C ASN A 124 -16.11 -13.52 -10.58
N ASN A 125 -15.45 -14.37 -11.38
CA ASN A 125 -16.08 -15.53 -11.98
C ASN A 125 -16.13 -16.74 -11.02
N VAL A 126 -15.51 -16.65 -9.84
CA VAL A 126 -15.55 -17.70 -8.82
C VAL A 126 -16.60 -17.35 -7.75
N GLU A 127 -17.50 -18.29 -7.47
CA GLU A 127 -18.41 -18.16 -6.33
C GLU A 127 -17.68 -18.45 -5.02
N GLY A 128 -17.51 -17.44 -4.17
CA GLY A 128 -17.05 -17.61 -2.79
C GLY A 128 -15.55 -17.36 -2.60
N LEU A 129 -14.85 -18.37 -2.06
CA LEU A 129 -13.43 -18.27 -1.70
C LEU A 129 -12.56 -18.92 -2.77
N THR A 130 -11.45 -18.25 -3.11
CA THR A 130 -10.50 -18.69 -4.13
C THR A 130 -9.09 -18.77 -3.55
N VAL A 131 -8.40 -19.89 -3.81
CA VAL A 131 -6.94 -19.96 -3.56
C VAL A 131 -6.15 -19.64 -4.84
N PRO A 132 -4.92 -19.13 -4.74
CA PRO A 132 -4.12 -18.77 -5.91
C PRO A 132 -3.91 -19.90 -6.93
N SER A 133 -3.85 -21.16 -6.49
CA SER A 133 -3.70 -22.32 -7.39
C SER A 133 -4.93 -22.59 -8.27
N GLU A 134 -6.09 -22.03 -7.92
CA GLU A 134 -7.33 -22.15 -8.70
C GLU A 134 -7.44 -21.06 -9.77
N LEU A 135 -6.59 -20.04 -9.73
CA LEU A 135 -6.57 -18.98 -10.74
C LEU A 135 -5.70 -19.36 -11.93
N HIS A 136 -6.27 -19.22 -13.12
CA HIS A 136 -5.57 -19.42 -14.39
C HIS A 136 -5.07 -18.08 -14.95
N ILE A 137 -4.08 -17.47 -14.29
CA ILE A 137 -3.49 -16.22 -14.76
C ILE A 137 -2.35 -16.55 -15.73
N GLU A 138 -2.60 -16.38 -17.03
CA GLU A 138 -1.54 -16.38 -18.05
C GLU A 138 -0.77 -15.06 -17.96
N ILE A 139 0.30 -15.04 -17.17
CA ILE A 139 1.11 -13.84 -16.97
C ILE A 139 1.92 -13.57 -18.24
N VAL A 140 1.57 -12.50 -18.95
CA VAL A 140 2.38 -12.01 -20.08
C VAL A 140 3.67 -11.43 -19.49
N HIS A 141 4.81 -12.03 -19.87
CA HIS A 141 6.12 -11.51 -19.53
C HIS A 141 6.39 -10.23 -20.32
N ASP A 142 6.04 -9.06 -19.79
CA ASP A 142 6.56 -7.80 -20.33
C ASP A 142 7.87 -7.39 -19.66
N ALA A 143 8.82 -6.91 -20.46
CA ALA A 143 10.26 -6.94 -20.23
C ALA A 143 10.80 -5.88 -19.24
N GLY A 144 10.05 -5.57 -18.18
CA GLY A 144 10.43 -4.56 -17.17
C GLY A 144 10.02 -4.88 -15.73
N TYR A 145 9.08 -5.81 -15.53
CA TYR A 145 8.60 -6.20 -14.21
C TYR A 145 8.98 -7.65 -13.90
N ALA A 146 9.26 -7.95 -12.62
CA ALA A 146 9.40 -9.33 -12.19
C ALA A 146 8.11 -10.10 -12.52
N PRO A 147 8.17 -11.38 -12.93
CA PRO A 147 6.98 -12.15 -13.24
C PRO A 147 6.07 -12.18 -12.01
N GLN A 148 4.90 -11.54 -12.11
CA GLN A 148 3.90 -11.60 -11.05
C GLN A 148 3.31 -12.99 -11.02
N THR A 149 3.32 -13.64 -9.86
CA THR A 149 2.62 -14.91 -9.63
C THR A 149 1.13 -14.66 -9.36
N ALA A 150 0.29 -15.69 -9.49
CA ALA A 150 -1.12 -15.58 -9.09
C ALA A 150 -1.29 -15.12 -7.63
N ASN A 151 -0.36 -15.50 -6.75
CA ASN A 151 -0.28 -15.03 -5.37
C ASN A 151 -0.11 -13.50 -5.30
N GLU A 152 0.83 -12.96 -6.06
CA GLU A 152 1.16 -11.53 -6.05
C GLU A 152 0.05 -10.68 -6.69
N ALA A 153 -0.60 -11.19 -7.74
CA ALA A 153 -1.76 -10.54 -8.33
C ALA A 153 -2.95 -10.51 -7.36
N LEU A 154 -3.25 -11.62 -6.69
CA LEU A 154 -4.29 -11.64 -5.63
C LEU A 154 -3.95 -10.73 -4.44
N TYR A 155 -2.69 -10.74 -4.01
CA TYR A 155 -2.23 -9.82 -2.96
C TYR A 155 -2.36 -8.35 -3.41
N SER A 156 -2.09 -8.05 -4.67
CA SER A 156 -2.28 -6.72 -5.24
C SER A 156 -3.74 -6.27 -5.21
N LEU A 157 -4.69 -7.15 -5.55
CA LEU A 157 -6.11 -6.86 -5.37
C LEU A 157 -6.47 -6.61 -3.90
N PHE A 158 -5.91 -7.38 -2.98
CA PHE A 158 -6.08 -7.14 -1.54
C PHE A 158 -5.45 -5.82 -1.08
N TYR A 159 -4.28 -5.47 -1.60
CA TYR A 159 -3.60 -4.20 -1.33
C TYR A 159 -4.48 -3.00 -1.70
N HIS A 160 -5.22 -3.09 -2.81
CA HIS A 160 -6.18 -2.07 -3.24
C HIS A 160 -7.58 -2.20 -2.59
N GLY A 161 -7.80 -3.21 -1.73
CA GLY A 161 -9.11 -3.49 -1.15
C GLY A 161 -10.15 -3.98 -2.17
N LEU A 162 -9.73 -4.43 -3.36
CA LEU A 162 -10.58 -5.04 -4.37
C LEU A 162 -10.91 -6.50 -4.02
N ALA A 163 -10.01 -7.15 -3.29
CA ALA A 163 -10.21 -8.48 -2.71
C ALA A 163 -10.04 -8.44 -1.18
N GLU A 164 -10.69 -9.36 -0.49
CA GLU A 164 -10.49 -9.59 0.94
C GLU A 164 -9.70 -10.88 1.13
N ARG A 165 -8.66 -10.84 1.97
CA ARG A 165 -7.85 -12.01 2.35
C ARG A 165 -8.38 -12.62 3.66
N VAL A 166 -8.76 -13.89 3.62
CA VAL A 166 -9.47 -14.57 4.73
C VAL A 166 -8.51 -15.32 5.65
N ASP A 167 -8.73 -15.23 6.97
CA ASP A 167 -8.04 -15.99 8.04
C ASP A 167 -6.50 -15.92 8.01
N ASN A 168 -5.94 -14.83 7.46
CA ASN A 168 -4.50 -14.70 7.19
C ASN A 168 -3.93 -15.81 6.28
N MET A 169 -4.79 -16.53 5.57
CA MET A 169 -4.43 -17.52 4.56
C MET A 169 -4.39 -16.86 3.19
N ASP A 170 -3.70 -17.49 2.24
CA ASP A 170 -3.77 -17.08 0.83
C ASP A 170 -5.06 -17.61 0.21
N VAL A 171 -6.18 -17.08 0.72
CA VAL A 171 -7.55 -17.35 0.31
C VAL A 171 -8.23 -15.99 0.16
N TYR A 172 -8.81 -15.74 -1.00
CA TYR A 172 -9.33 -14.44 -1.37
C TYR A 172 -10.78 -14.54 -1.83
N ARG A 173 -11.54 -13.46 -1.63
CA ARG A 173 -12.85 -13.24 -2.26
C ARG A 173 -12.91 -11.83 -2.80
N ILE A 174 -13.71 -11.62 -3.84
CA ILE A 174 -13.98 -10.28 -4.33
C ILE A 174 -14.77 -9.48 -3.28
N THR A 175 -14.53 -8.18 -3.22
CA THR A 175 -15.29 -7.23 -2.39
C THR A 175 -16.31 -6.49 -3.25
N GLU A 176 -17.27 -5.79 -2.63
CA GLU A 176 -18.17 -4.87 -3.36
C GLU A 176 -17.40 -3.82 -4.17
N ARG A 177 -16.25 -3.36 -3.65
CA ARG A 177 -15.33 -2.46 -4.37
C ARG A 177 -14.70 -3.13 -5.59
N GLY A 178 -14.31 -4.39 -5.46
CA GLY A 178 -13.80 -5.21 -6.56
C GLY A 178 -14.83 -5.40 -7.67
N GLU A 179 -16.08 -5.70 -7.30
CA GLU A 179 -17.20 -5.82 -8.25
C GLU A 179 -17.41 -4.49 -8.99
N LYS A 180 -17.45 -3.37 -8.26
CA LYS A 180 -17.56 -2.04 -8.87
C LYS A 180 -16.39 -1.72 -9.80
N ALA A 181 -15.16 -2.09 -9.43
CA ALA A 181 -13.99 -1.88 -10.27
C ALA A 181 -14.12 -2.64 -11.61
N ILE A 182 -14.74 -3.82 -11.62
CA ILE A 182 -15.01 -4.57 -12.87
C ILE A 182 -16.00 -3.82 -13.75
N ASP A 183 -17.10 -3.32 -13.18
CA ASP A 183 -18.09 -2.54 -13.93
C ASP A 183 -17.44 -1.31 -14.58
N LEU A 184 -16.62 -0.57 -13.83
CA LEU A 184 -15.89 0.59 -14.32
C LEU A 184 -14.89 0.24 -15.43
N LEU A 185 -14.13 -0.85 -15.27
CA LEU A 185 -13.19 -1.31 -16.29
C LEU A 185 -13.90 -1.79 -17.55
N PHE A 186 -15.09 -2.39 -17.41
CA PHE A 186 -15.94 -2.76 -18.55
C PHE A 186 -16.46 -1.53 -19.31
N GLU A 187 -16.61 -0.40 -18.62
CA GLU A 187 -16.95 0.91 -19.19
C GLU A 187 -15.71 1.69 -19.69
N ASP A 188 -14.55 1.03 -19.80
CA ASP A 188 -13.26 1.59 -20.24
C ASP A 188 -12.68 2.68 -19.32
N VAL A 189 -13.12 2.77 -18.06
CA VAL A 189 -12.52 3.65 -17.04
C VAL A 189 -11.18 3.08 -16.60
N THR A 190 -10.11 3.54 -17.23
CA THR A 190 -8.73 3.03 -17.05
C THR A 190 -7.74 4.07 -16.56
N ASP A 191 -8.12 5.35 -16.55
CA ASP A 191 -7.33 6.41 -15.94
C ASP A 191 -7.27 6.19 -14.42
N PRO A 192 -6.08 6.15 -13.79
CA PRO A 192 -5.94 5.87 -12.36
C PRO A 192 -6.67 6.86 -11.47
N VAL A 193 -6.72 8.14 -11.84
CA VAL A 193 -7.36 9.19 -11.02
C VAL A 193 -8.88 9.04 -11.12
N GLU A 194 -9.41 8.93 -12.33
CA GLU A 194 -10.85 8.74 -12.56
C GLU A 194 -11.35 7.46 -11.88
N LEU A 195 -10.61 6.36 -12.01
CA LEU A 195 -10.94 5.09 -11.35
C LEU A 195 -10.96 5.25 -9.82
N THR A 196 -9.95 5.92 -9.25
CA THR A 196 -9.86 6.16 -7.81
C THR A 196 -11.04 6.97 -7.29
N ASP A 197 -11.36 8.08 -7.95
CA ASP A 197 -12.46 8.95 -7.52
C ASP A 197 -13.81 8.23 -7.56
N GLN A 198 -14.05 7.39 -8.58
CA GLN A 198 -15.27 6.60 -8.65
C GLN A 198 -15.30 5.47 -7.62
N LEU A 199 -14.17 4.83 -7.31
CA LEU A 199 -14.10 3.77 -6.30
C LEU A 199 -14.21 4.31 -4.86
N ARG A 200 -13.87 5.57 -4.60
CA ARG A 200 -14.07 6.22 -3.29
C ARG A 200 -15.52 6.24 -2.81
N GLU A 201 -16.49 6.10 -3.71
CA GLU A 201 -17.90 5.92 -3.31
C GLU A 201 -18.15 4.63 -2.51
N THR A 202 -17.21 3.67 -2.54
CA THR A 202 -17.24 2.42 -1.76
C THR A 202 -16.40 2.49 -0.49
N TYR A 203 -15.82 3.65 -0.17
CA TYR A 203 -15.00 3.80 1.03
C TYR A 203 -15.89 3.88 2.25
N THR A 204 -15.38 3.32 3.34
CA THR A 204 -15.89 3.57 4.68
C THR A 204 -15.52 5.00 5.13
N ASP A 205 -16.24 5.49 6.15
CA ASP A 205 -15.93 6.80 6.76
C ASP A 205 -14.47 6.83 7.28
N ASP A 206 -14.00 5.73 7.88
CA ASP A 206 -12.63 5.60 8.41
C ASP A 206 -11.57 5.66 7.29
N GLU A 207 -11.82 5.03 6.14
CA GLU A 207 -10.94 5.12 4.97
C GLU A 207 -10.88 6.55 4.43
N MET A 208 -12.03 7.23 4.33
CA MET A 208 -12.08 8.63 3.89
C MET A 208 -11.40 9.58 4.87
N GLU A 209 -11.56 9.37 6.18
CA GLU A 209 -10.83 10.13 7.20
C GLU A 209 -9.31 9.94 7.04
N ARG A 210 -8.86 8.70 6.81
CA ARG A 210 -7.45 8.40 6.57
C ARG A 210 -6.91 9.07 5.29
N VAL A 211 -7.67 9.08 4.20
CA VAL A 211 -7.27 9.82 2.98
C VAL A 211 -7.07 11.30 3.30
N ASN A 212 -8.06 11.93 3.95
CA ASN A 212 -8.00 13.36 4.26
C ASN A 212 -6.81 13.70 5.17
N LEU A 213 -6.61 12.92 6.23
CA LEU A 213 -5.48 13.09 7.16
C LEU A 213 -4.14 13.06 6.42
N LEU A 214 -3.96 12.07 5.54
CA LEU A 214 -2.70 11.83 4.86
C LEU A 214 -2.42 12.78 3.68
N VAL A 215 -3.45 13.33 3.06
CA VAL A 215 -3.28 14.35 2.01
C VAL A 215 -2.76 15.66 2.62
N ASP A 216 -3.25 16.03 3.80
CA ASP A 216 -2.81 17.23 4.52
C ASP A 216 -1.32 17.16 4.94
N GLU A 217 -0.74 15.97 5.06
CA GLU A 217 0.68 15.75 5.40
C GLU A 217 1.68 16.21 4.34
N ILE A 218 1.26 16.24 3.07
CA ILE A 218 2.12 16.55 1.93
C ILE A 218 1.85 17.96 1.36
N GLY A 219 0.77 18.61 1.81
CA GLY A 219 0.35 19.97 1.40
C GLY A 219 1.12 21.10 2.09
#